data_AF-A0A1I2E252-F1
#
_entry.id   AF-A0A1I2E252-F1
#
_cell.length_a   1.000
_cell.length_b   1.000
_cell.length_c   1.000
_cell.angle_alpha   90.00
_cell.angle_beta   90.00
_cell.angle_gamma   90.00
#
_symmetry.space_group_name_H-M   'P 1'
#
loop_
_entity.id
_entity.type
_entity.pdbx_description
1 polymer ?
#
loop_
_entity_poly.entity_id
_entity_poly.type
_entity_poly.pdbx_seq_one_letter_code
_entity_poly.pdbx_strand_id
1 'polypeptide(L)'
;MSRGPKPAAGPPDLGWRDDGLFTLFLPNTKAGEDAWRVLTAHTEGTGKVFSHHAPEVIRQLRAQGYTVARLPAGSGGPSRDDALLAGLLGTPQPPSRP
;
A
#
# COMPACT_ATOMS: atom_id res chain seq x y z
N MET A 1 34.16 -0.53 16.39
CA MET A 1 32.81 -1.12 16.53
C MET A 1 32.11 -1.03 15.19
N SER A 2 32.31 -2.02 14.31
CA SER A 2 31.70 -2.05 12.97
C SER A 2 30.23 -2.42 13.09
N ARG A 3 29.33 -1.49 12.80
CA ARG A 3 27.93 -1.82 12.52
C ARG A 3 27.91 -2.44 11.13
N GLY A 4 27.78 -3.77 11.06
CA GLY A 4 27.49 -4.46 9.81
C GLY A 4 26.20 -3.91 9.17
N PRO A 5 26.01 -4.08 7.86
CA PRO A 5 24.78 -3.64 7.20
C PRO A 5 23.59 -4.27 7.93
N LYS A 6 22.68 -3.42 8.44
CA LYS A 6 21.39 -3.84 8.99
C LYS A 6 20.74 -4.70 7.90
N PRO A 7 20.30 -5.95 8.17
CA PRO A 7 19.61 -6.74 7.17
C PRO A 7 18.48 -5.86 6.63
N ALA A 8 18.35 -5.81 5.30
CA ALA A 8 17.25 -5.09 4.66
C ALA A 8 15.96 -5.68 5.24
N ALA A 9 15.40 -4.98 6.23
CA ALA A 9 14.14 -5.37 6.83
C ALA A 9 13.16 -5.49 5.67
N GLY A 10 12.41 -6.59 5.63
CA GLY A 10 11.42 -6.83 4.58
C GLY A 10 10.48 -5.62 4.41
N PRO A 11 9.69 -5.61 3.32
CA PRO A 11 8.76 -4.51 3.09
C PRO A 11 7.89 -4.28 4.34
N PRO A 12 7.61 -3.02 4.70
CA PRO A 12 6.75 -2.72 5.84
C PRO A 12 5.37 -3.33 5.60
N ASP A 13 4.70 -3.82 6.64
CA ASP A 13 3.35 -4.39 6.53
C ASP A 13 2.39 -3.42 5.85
N LEU A 14 2.43 -2.14 6.24
CA LEU A 14 1.72 -1.07 5.54
C LEU A 14 2.64 0.07 5.10
N GLY A 15 2.47 0.49 3.86
CA GLY A 15 2.95 1.76 3.34
C GLY A 15 1.91 2.85 3.52
N TRP A 16 2.33 4.11 3.72
CA TRP A 16 1.43 5.26 3.67
C TRP A 16 1.97 6.37 2.77
N ARG A 17 1.06 7.08 2.10
CA ARG A 17 1.36 8.24 1.27
C ARG A 17 0.38 9.36 1.57
N ASP A 18 0.92 10.57 1.76
CA ASP A 18 0.10 11.77 1.90
C ASP A 18 -0.28 12.29 0.51
N ASP A 19 -1.58 12.34 0.22
CA ASP A 19 -2.18 12.82 -1.03
C ASP A 19 -2.94 14.15 -0.78
N GLY A 20 -2.44 14.97 0.16
CA GLY A 20 -3.05 16.25 0.54
C GLY A 20 -4.13 16.10 1.61
N LEU A 21 -5.41 16.10 1.22
CA LEU A 21 -6.53 15.99 2.17
C LEU A 21 -6.62 14.60 2.81
N PHE A 22 -6.13 13.58 2.11
CA PHE A 22 -6.16 12.20 2.54
C PHE A 22 -4.76 11.61 2.59
N THR A 23 -4.57 10.67 3.51
CA THR A 23 -3.45 9.75 3.52
C THR A 23 -3.95 8.39 3.08
N LEU A 24 -3.34 7.84 2.04
CA LEU A 24 -3.60 6.50 1.54
C LEU A 24 -2.70 5.49 2.26
N PHE A 25 -3.28 4.40 2.74
CA PHE A 25 -2.55 3.22 3.23
C PHE A 25 -2.59 2.08 2.21
N LEU A 26 -1.46 1.41 2.02
CA LEU A 26 -1.31 0.28 1.10
C LEU A 26 -0.67 -0.91 1.83
N PRO A 27 -1.26 -2.11 1.78
CA PRO A 27 -0.67 -3.29 2.38
C PRO A 27 0.46 -3.84 1.48
N ASN A 28 1.60 -4.22 2.06
CA ASN A 28 2.68 -4.92 1.34
C ASN A 28 2.88 -6.37 1.80
N THR A 29 2.22 -6.77 2.89
CA THR A 29 2.25 -8.13 3.44
C THR A 29 0.84 -8.64 3.70
N LYS A 30 0.68 -9.95 3.89
CA LYS A 30 -0.61 -10.55 4.26
C LYS A 30 -1.14 -10.00 5.58
N ALA A 31 -0.26 -9.83 6.57
CA ALA A 31 -0.61 -9.21 7.85
C ALA A 31 -1.06 -7.75 7.65
N GLY A 32 -0.38 -7.01 6.77
CA GLY A 32 -0.78 -5.66 6.37
C GLY A 32 -2.15 -5.63 5.68
N GLU A 33 -2.46 -6.63 4.85
CA GLU A 33 -3.76 -6.75 4.17
C GLU A 33 -4.90 -6.95 5.18
N ASP A 34 -4.71 -7.79 6.21
CA ASP A 34 -5.71 -8.00 7.25
C ASP A 34 -5.98 -6.70 8.03
N ALA A 35 -4.93 -5.95 8.40
CA ALA A 35 -5.07 -4.63 9.01
C ALA A 35 -5.73 -3.61 8.08
N TRP A 36 -5.36 -3.62 6.80
CA TRP A 36 -5.92 -2.73 5.78
C TRP A 36 -7.41 -3.01 5.56
N ARG A 37 -7.84 -4.29 5.57
CA ARG A 37 -9.27 -4.65 5.49
C ARG A 37 -10.08 -4.03 6.62
N VAL A 38 -9.58 -4.07 7.84
CA VAL A 38 -10.23 -3.41 8.99
C VAL A 38 -10.32 -1.90 8.78
N LEU A 39 -9.25 -1.25 8.29
CA LEU A 39 -9.25 0.17 7.96
C LEU A 39 -10.28 0.50 6.85
N THR A 40 -10.40 -0.36 5.84
CA THR A 40 -11.29 -0.16 4.69
C THR A 40 -12.76 -0.31 5.01
N ALA A 41 -13.11 -1.08 6.05
CA ALA A 41 -14.48 -1.22 6.54
C ALA A 41 -15.09 0.13 6.97
N HIS A 42 -14.23 1.10 7.34
CA HIS A 42 -14.63 2.43 7.77
C HIS A 42 -14.29 3.53 6.76
N THR A 43 -13.75 3.17 5.59
CA THR A 43 -13.26 4.13 4.57
C THR A 43 -13.73 3.77 3.16
N GLU A 44 -14.94 3.20 3.05
CA GLU A 44 -15.59 2.85 1.78
C GLU A 44 -14.73 1.96 0.87
N GLY A 45 -13.92 1.07 1.44
CA GLY A 45 -13.06 0.19 0.65
C GLY A 45 -11.74 0.84 0.17
N THR A 46 -11.48 2.11 0.49
CA THR A 46 -10.37 2.86 -0.13
C THR A 46 -9.06 2.79 0.65
N GLY A 47 -9.12 2.57 1.97
CA GLY A 47 -7.94 2.67 2.83
C GLY A 47 -7.37 4.10 2.91
N LYS A 48 -8.18 5.10 2.56
CA LYS A 48 -7.86 6.52 2.69
C LYS A 48 -8.45 7.04 3.99
N VAL A 49 -7.63 7.73 4.77
CA VAL A 49 -8.08 8.46 5.96
C VAL A 49 -7.78 9.93 5.78
N PHE A 50 -8.53 10.82 6.43
CA PHE A 50 -8.15 12.23 6.46
C PHE A 50 -6.74 12.40 7.03
N SER A 51 -5.89 13.20 6.39
CA SER A 51 -4.48 13.34 6.77
C SER A 51 -4.30 13.83 8.21
N HIS A 52 -5.28 14.56 8.75
CA HIS A 52 -5.31 14.94 10.17
C HIS A 52 -5.35 13.73 11.13
N HIS A 53 -6.00 12.63 10.73
CA HIS A 53 -6.10 11.40 11.52
C HIS A 53 -4.98 10.39 11.22
N ALA A 54 -4.21 10.58 10.15
CA ALA A 54 -3.16 9.65 9.75
C ALA A 54 -2.09 9.38 10.83
N PRO A 55 -1.59 10.38 11.60
CA PRO A 55 -0.63 10.13 12.67
C PRO A 55 -1.18 9.18 13.74
N GLU A 56 -2.47 9.30 14.07
CA GLU A 56 -3.14 8.46 15.05
C GLU A 56 -3.26 7.02 14.55
N VAL A 57 -3.71 6.84 13.30
CA VAL A 57 -3.84 5.52 12.67
C VAL A 57 -2.47 4.82 12.60
N ILE A 58 -1.42 5.53 12.22
CA ILE A 58 -0.04 4.99 12.19
C ILE A 58 0.39 4.54 13.60
N ARG A 59 0.09 5.33 14.63
CA ARG A 59 0.42 4.99 16.02
C ARG A 59 -0.31 3.73 16.47
N GLN A 60 -1.60 3.63 16.17
CA GLN A 60 -2.43 2.46 16.52
C GLN A 60 -1.92 1.19 15.81
N LEU A 61 -1.64 1.25 14.51
CA LEU A 61 -1.09 0.13 13.75
C LEU A 61 0.25 -0.34 14.33
N ARG A 62 1.15 0.58 14.68
CA ARG A 62 2.43 0.24 15.31
C ARG A 62 2.25 -0.36 16.70
N ALA A 63 1.29 0.14 17.49
CA ALA A 63 0.98 -0.41 18.81
C ALA A 63 0.43 -1.85 18.72
N GLN A 64 -0.21 -2.21 17.62
CA GLN A 64 -0.66 -3.57 17.32
C GLN A 64 0.45 -4.47 16.74
N GLY A 65 1.67 -3.95 16.58
CA GLY A 65 2.84 -4.71 16.12
C GLY A 65 3.10 -4.65 14.61
N TYR A 66 2.31 -3.90 13.83
CA TYR A 66 2.55 -3.76 12.39
C TYR A 66 3.71 -2.81 12.10
N THR A 67 4.51 -3.17 11.11
CA THR A 67 5.54 -2.28 10.56
C THR A 67 4.92 -1.31 9.56
N VAL A 68 5.02 -0.01 9.81
CA VAL A 68 4.39 1.04 8.99
C VAL A 68 5.40 2.08 8.55
N ALA A 69 5.56 2.29 7.25
CA ALA A 69 6.53 3.25 6.70
C ALA A 69 5.95 4.13 5.58
N ARG A 70 6.56 5.29 5.38
CA ARG A 70 6.16 6.21 4.30
C ARG A 70 6.60 5.64 2.95
N LEU A 71 5.71 5.67 1.98
CA LEU A 71 6.03 5.32 0.59
C LEU A 71 6.70 6.51 -0.11
N PRO A 72 7.64 6.26 -1.03
CA PRO A 72 8.17 7.30 -1.90
C PRO A 72 7.04 8.01 -2.66
N ALA A 73 7.20 9.31 -2.91
CA ALA A 73 6.32 10.03 -3.82
C ALA A 73 6.38 9.35 -5.19
N GLY A 74 5.21 8.97 -5.75
CA GLY A 74 5.12 8.23 -7.00
C GLY A 74 5.07 6.70 -6.88
N SER A 75 5.21 6.10 -5.69
CA SER A 75 5.04 4.64 -5.50
C SER A 75 3.57 4.19 -5.46
N GLY A 76 2.67 4.93 -6.11
CA GLY A 76 1.37 4.38 -6.47
C GLY A 76 1.59 3.40 -7.59
N GLY A 77 1.54 2.09 -7.29
CA GLY A 77 1.28 1.11 -8.33
C GLY A 77 0.03 1.52 -9.12
N PRO A 78 -0.11 1.03 -10.36
CA PRO A 78 -1.30 1.32 -11.17
C PRO A 78 -2.55 1.16 -10.29
N SER A 79 -3.47 2.13 -10.35
CA SER A 79 -4.75 1.94 -9.66
C SER A 79 -5.32 0.59 -10.07
N ARG A 80 -6.16 -0.04 -9.24
CA ARG A 80 -6.88 -1.23 -9.70
C ARG A 80 -7.59 -0.95 -11.03
N ASP A 81 -8.01 0.29 -11.25
CA ASP A 81 -8.54 0.80 -12.52
C ASP A 81 -7.53 0.75 -13.67
N ASP A 82 -6.27 1.12 -13.48
CA ASP A 82 -5.20 1.00 -14.49
C ASP A 82 -4.91 -0.47 -14.82
N ALA A 83 -4.89 -1.34 -13.81
CA ALA A 83 -4.68 -2.77 -14.02
C ALA A 83 -5.86 -3.41 -14.78
N LEU A 84 -7.09 -2.99 -14.47
CA LEU A 84 -8.30 -3.39 -15.20
C LEU A 84 -8.33 -2.81 -16.62
N LEU A 85 -7.88 -1.56 -16.80
CA LEU A 85 -7.77 -0.92 -18.12
C LEU A 85 -6.73 -1.63 -18.99
N ALA A 86 -5.58 -2.01 -18.44
CA ALA A 86 -4.57 -2.80 -19.14
C ALA A 86 -5.10 -4.19 -19.57
N GLY A 87 -5.95 -4.82 -18.74
CA GLY A 87 -6.63 -6.07 -19.10
C GLY A 87 -7.68 -5.91 -20.20
N LEU A 88 -8.41 -4.78 -20.22
CA LEU A 88 -9.43 -4.48 -21.23
C LEU A 88 -8.83 -4.03 -22.57
N LEU A 89 -7.68 -3.36 -22.54
CA LEU A 89 -6.95 -2.91 -23.73
C LEU A 89 -6.21 -4.02 -24.46
N GLY A 90 -6.31 -5.27 -23.98
CA GLY A 90 -5.89 -6.49 -24.67
C GLY A 90 -4.50 -6.39 -25.29
N THR A 91 -3.46 -6.89 -24.60
CA THR A 91 -2.22 -7.21 -25.33
C THR A 91 -2.60 -8.12 -26.51
N PRO A 92 -2.34 -7.71 -27.77
CA PRO A 92 -2.65 -8.55 -28.90
C PRO A 92 -1.87 -9.85 -28.74
N GLN A 93 -2.58 -10.93 -28.44
CA GLN A 93 -2.02 -12.27 -28.49
C GLN A 93 -1.50 -12.45 -29.93
N PRO A 94 -0.18 -12.58 -30.15
CA PRO A 94 0.32 -12.76 -31.51
C PRO A 94 -0.34 -14.01 -32.08
N PRO A 95 -0.75 -14.00 -33.36
CA PRO A 95 -1.46 -15.13 -33.94
C PRO A 95 -0.55 -16.35 -33.87
N SER A 96 -1.00 -17.37 -33.14
CA SER A 96 -0.45 -18.71 -33.25
C SER A 96 -0.54 -19.10 -34.72
N ARG A 97 0.62 -19.33 -35.35
CA ARG A 97 0.75 -19.69 -36.75
C ARG A 97 1.45 -21.05 -36.83
N PRO A 98 1.17 -21.85 -37.86
CA PRO A 98 -0.13 -22.31 -38.36
C PRO A 98 -0.55 -23.67 -37.76
#